data_AF-A0A1G4JP12-F1
#
_entry.id   AF-A0A1G4JP12-F1
#
_cell.length_a   1.000
_cell.length_b   1.000
_cell.length_c   1.000
_cell.angle_alpha   90.00
_cell.angle_beta   90.00
_cell.angle_gamma   90.00
#
_symmetry.space_group_name_H-M   'P 1'
#
loop_
_entity.id
_entity.type
_entity.pdbx_description
1 polymer ?
#
loop_
_entity_poly.entity_id
_entity_poly.type
_entity_poly.pdbx_seq_one_letter_code
_entity_poly.pdbx_strand_id
1 'polypeptide(L)'
;MSSNNLELMLNELQSSLNVNHQHSIELLDDLETLVVDSSAESKKTEALKSMRANFARSTMSMADLRDEHTNIIESYNTKLKLGPLADVAKSRLTVSVDSNGDPSLLLDYITEVNDSHSLHMEHVNLIGRLSSKFSDSAVSSSKDSSNTGAEFDLEKVLDAYEAENSSPQDTEQLKRRLLDWIDSLKMNKARYSLENQYILRDMLKKLTSDVMQWRQNYESVENMMFGGTQNSIVQTLQKIEKLRPSLQASASDEDVEMT
;
A
#
# COMPACT_ATOMS: atom_id res chain seq x y z
N MET A 1 -12.45 24.25 -37.02
CA MET A 1 -12.78 25.30 -38.00
C MET A 1 -11.50 25.61 -38.76
N SER A 2 -11.43 25.17 -40.02
CA SER A 2 -10.23 25.09 -40.86
C SER A 2 -9.69 26.46 -41.27
N SER A 3 -8.40 26.54 -41.56
CA SER A 3 -7.68 27.68 -42.20
C SER A 3 -8.53 28.43 -43.23
N ASN A 4 -9.31 27.67 -44.00
CA ASN A 4 -10.24 28.14 -45.03
C ASN A 4 -11.20 29.25 -44.57
N ASN A 5 -11.63 29.29 -43.29
CA ASN A 5 -12.58 30.32 -42.85
C ASN A 5 -11.90 31.71 -42.72
N LEU A 6 -10.65 31.74 -42.24
CA LEU A 6 -9.87 32.98 -42.18
C LEU A 6 -9.48 33.45 -43.58
N GLU A 7 -9.11 32.51 -44.46
CA GLU A 7 -8.82 32.81 -45.87
C GLU A 7 -10.05 33.39 -46.59
N LEU A 8 -11.25 32.85 -46.36
CA LEU A 8 -12.49 33.40 -46.91
C LEU A 8 -12.76 34.83 -46.43
N MET A 9 -12.64 35.10 -45.13
CA MET A 9 -12.82 36.46 -44.60
C MET A 9 -11.79 37.46 -45.15
N LEU A 10 -10.52 37.04 -45.31
CA LEU A 10 -9.48 37.88 -45.90
C LEU A 10 -9.76 38.17 -47.39
N ASN A 11 -10.27 37.19 -48.13
CA ASN A 11 -10.67 37.37 -49.53
C ASN A 11 -11.88 38.32 -49.65
N GLU A 12 -12.84 38.24 -48.73
CA GLU A 12 -13.98 39.17 -48.65
C GLU A 12 -13.50 40.60 -48.40
N LEU A 13 -12.61 40.81 -47.42
CA LEU A 13 -12.03 42.13 -47.15
C LEU A 13 -11.27 42.70 -48.35
N GLN A 14 -10.51 41.86 -49.06
CA GLN A 14 -9.81 42.26 -50.27
C GLN A 14 -10.77 42.69 -51.38
N SER A 15 -11.89 41.99 -51.52
CA SER A 15 -12.96 42.38 -52.46
C SER A 15 -13.53 43.75 -52.11
N SER A 16 -13.87 43.98 -50.84
CA SER A 16 -14.41 45.27 -50.36
C SER A 16 -13.41 46.41 -50.52
N LEU A 17 -12.11 46.15 -50.32
CA LEU A 17 -11.04 47.13 -50.55
C LEU A 17 -10.96 47.53 -52.03
N ASN A 18 -11.04 46.56 -52.95
CA ASN A 18 -11.01 46.83 -54.40
C ASN A 18 -12.20 47.69 -54.84
N VAL A 19 -13.39 47.42 -54.29
CA VAL A 19 -14.61 48.22 -54.57
C VAL A 19 -14.45 49.64 -54.04
N ASN A 20 -13.92 49.81 -52.83
CA ASN A 20 -13.67 51.13 -52.26
C ASN A 20 -12.64 51.94 -53.07
N HIS A 21 -11.58 51.26 -53.52
CA HIS A 21 -10.56 51.86 -54.37
C HIS A 21 -11.13 52.33 -55.71
N GLN A 22 -11.97 51.51 -56.35
CA GLN A 22 -12.65 51.87 -57.60
C GLN A 22 -13.51 53.14 -57.44
N HIS A 23 -14.34 53.21 -56.39
CA HIS A 23 -15.14 54.41 -56.12
C HIS A 23 -14.27 55.65 -55.84
N SER A 24 -13.09 55.47 -55.24
CA SER A 24 -12.17 56.56 -54.96
C SER A 24 -11.51 57.09 -56.23
N ILE A 25 -11.14 56.22 -57.18
CA ILE A 25 -10.65 56.61 -58.50
C ILE A 25 -11.73 57.39 -59.25
N GLU A 26 -12.97 56.87 -59.30
CA GLU A 26 -14.08 57.54 -59.99
C GLU A 26 -14.34 58.96 -59.45
N LEU A 27 -14.21 59.15 -58.13
CA LEU A 27 -14.29 60.48 -57.51
C LEU A 27 -13.12 61.39 -57.87
N LEU A 28 -11.91 60.84 -57.98
CA LEU A 28 -10.73 61.60 -58.39
C LEU A 28 -10.80 62.01 -59.86
N ASP A 29 -11.30 61.14 -60.74
CA ASP A 29 -11.53 61.43 -62.16
C ASP A 29 -12.61 62.51 -62.34
N ASP A 30 -13.69 62.44 -61.55
CA ASP A 30 -14.73 63.48 -61.51
C ASP A 30 -14.15 64.83 -61.03
N LEU A 31 -13.28 64.82 -60.01
CA LEU A 31 -12.59 66.02 -59.50
C LEU A 31 -11.59 66.59 -60.51
N GLU A 32 -10.83 65.74 -61.20
CA GLU A 32 -9.90 66.17 -62.25
C GLU A 32 -10.65 66.89 -63.36
N THR A 33 -11.79 66.35 -63.79
CA THR A 33 -12.66 66.96 -64.82
C THR A 33 -13.16 68.35 -64.42
N LEU A 34 -13.34 68.60 -63.12
CA LEU A 34 -13.78 69.89 -62.57
C LEU A 34 -12.64 70.92 -62.48
N VAL A 35 -11.42 70.47 -62.19
CA VAL A 35 -10.23 71.34 -62.05
C VAL A 35 -9.66 71.75 -63.42
N VAL A 36 -9.85 70.95 -64.46
CA VAL A 36 -9.35 71.27 -65.80
C VAL A 36 -10.18 72.40 -66.44
N ASP A 37 -9.58 73.58 -66.55
CA ASP A 37 -10.21 74.81 -67.10
C ASP A 37 -10.61 74.72 -68.58
N SER A 38 -10.14 73.71 -69.32
CA SER A 38 -10.49 73.48 -70.73
C SER A 38 -11.78 72.65 -70.93
N SER A 39 -12.41 72.16 -69.85
CA SER A 39 -13.61 71.35 -69.96
C SER A 39 -14.87 72.21 -70.20
N ALA A 40 -15.72 71.77 -71.13
CA ALA A 40 -16.99 72.44 -71.42
C ALA A 40 -17.88 72.45 -70.17
N GLU A 41 -18.63 73.54 -69.96
CA GLU A 41 -19.50 73.72 -68.78
C GLU A 41 -20.50 72.55 -68.60
N SER A 42 -20.97 71.96 -69.70
CA SER A 42 -21.82 70.75 -69.65
C SER A 42 -21.13 69.56 -68.98
N LYS A 43 -19.85 69.31 -69.27
CA LYS A 43 -19.05 68.24 -68.66
C LYS A 43 -18.78 68.50 -67.18
N LYS A 44 -18.56 69.76 -66.79
CA LYS A 44 -18.43 70.16 -65.37
C LYS A 44 -19.72 69.90 -64.60
N THR A 45 -20.88 70.24 -65.18
CA THR A 45 -22.18 69.96 -64.52
C THR A 45 -22.50 68.47 -64.42
N GLU A 46 -22.05 67.66 -65.38
CA GLU A 46 -22.20 66.20 -65.36
C GLU A 46 -21.28 65.56 -64.32
N ALA A 47 -20.01 65.99 -64.27
CA ALA A 47 -19.05 65.58 -63.24
C ALA A 47 -19.54 65.93 -61.82
N LEU A 48 -20.15 67.10 -61.60
CA LEU A 48 -20.75 67.45 -60.30
C LEU A 48 -21.90 66.51 -59.90
N LYS A 49 -22.73 66.09 -60.86
CA LYS A 49 -23.82 65.14 -60.61
C LYS A 49 -23.30 63.73 -60.33
N SER A 50 -22.30 63.29 -61.10
CA SER A 50 -21.60 62.02 -60.91
C SER A 50 -20.91 61.96 -59.54
N MET A 51 -20.13 63.00 -59.21
CA MET A 51 -19.42 63.13 -57.95
C MET A 51 -20.36 63.05 -56.75
N ARG A 52 -21.54 63.70 -56.82
CA ARG A 52 -22.54 63.62 -55.75
C ARG A 52 -23.06 62.20 -55.54
N ALA A 53 -23.27 61.44 -56.62
CA ALA A 53 -23.74 60.06 -56.54
C ALA A 53 -22.64 59.11 -56.05
N ASN A 54 -21.41 59.28 -56.53
CA ASN A 54 -20.25 58.47 -56.18
C ASN A 54 -19.77 58.73 -54.74
N PHE A 55 -19.94 59.95 -54.23
CA PHE A 55 -19.56 60.31 -52.85
C PHE A 55 -20.35 59.50 -51.81
N ALA A 56 -21.65 59.32 -52.02
CA ALA A 56 -22.49 58.50 -51.14
C ALA A 56 -22.05 57.02 -51.16
N ARG A 57 -21.74 56.48 -52.35
CA ARG A 57 -21.27 55.09 -52.52
C ARG A 57 -19.90 54.85 -51.90
N SER A 58 -18.96 55.78 -52.09
CA SER A 58 -17.63 55.71 -51.48
C SER A 58 -17.71 55.74 -49.95
N THR A 59 -18.57 56.61 -49.40
CA THR A 59 -18.76 56.70 -47.94
C THR A 59 -19.34 55.41 -47.35
N MET A 60 -20.36 54.83 -48.01
CA MET A 60 -20.96 53.56 -47.58
C MET A 60 -19.94 52.41 -47.67
N SER A 61 -19.25 52.30 -48.80
CA SER A 61 -18.21 51.29 -49.02
C SER A 61 -17.06 51.40 -48.01
N MET A 62 -16.72 52.61 -47.57
CA MET A 62 -15.72 52.82 -46.51
C MET A 62 -16.21 52.38 -45.13
N ALA A 63 -17.52 52.51 -44.84
CA ALA A 63 -18.11 52.01 -43.62
C ALA A 63 -18.11 50.46 -43.60
N ASP A 64 -18.55 49.84 -44.69
CA ASP A 64 -18.57 48.38 -44.84
C ASP A 64 -17.15 47.79 -44.67
N LEU A 65 -16.13 48.41 -45.28
CA LEU A 65 -14.74 47.99 -45.15
C LEU A 65 -14.24 48.02 -43.68
N ARG A 66 -14.66 49.03 -42.91
CA ARG A 66 -14.28 49.15 -41.49
C ARG A 66 -14.95 48.10 -40.62
N ASP A 67 -16.21 47.79 -40.90
CA ASP A 67 -16.96 46.77 -40.18
C ASP A 67 -16.36 45.38 -40.44
N GLU A 68 -16.06 45.06 -41.69
CA GLU A 68 -15.38 43.80 -42.07
C GLU A 68 -13.99 43.69 -41.43
N HIS A 69 -13.20 44.75 -41.48
CA HIS A 69 -11.88 44.78 -40.84
C HIS A 69 -11.96 44.54 -39.32
N THR A 70 -12.94 45.15 -38.65
CA THR A 70 -13.16 44.99 -37.21
C THR A 70 -13.59 43.55 -36.89
N ASN A 71 -14.50 42.98 -37.68
CA ASN A 71 -14.95 41.60 -37.53
C ASN A 71 -13.80 40.58 -37.69
N ILE A 72 -12.88 40.81 -38.65
CA ILE A 72 -11.70 39.96 -38.84
C ILE A 72 -10.76 40.05 -37.63
N ILE A 73 -10.50 41.26 -37.14
CA ILE A 73 -9.64 41.47 -35.97
C ILE A 73 -10.25 40.81 -34.72
N GLU A 74 -11.55 40.96 -34.50
CA GLU A 74 -12.24 40.33 -33.39
C GLU A 74 -12.23 38.80 -33.52
N SER A 75 -12.53 38.26 -34.70
CA SER A 75 -12.48 36.82 -34.97
C SER A 75 -11.07 36.26 -34.75
N TYR A 76 -10.02 36.98 -35.20
CA TYR A 76 -8.63 36.61 -34.96
C TYR A 76 -8.25 36.66 -33.48
N ASN A 77 -8.58 37.74 -32.77
CA ASN A 77 -8.24 37.89 -31.36
C ASN A 77 -9.02 36.90 -30.46
N THR A 78 -10.30 36.66 -30.76
CA THR A 78 -11.15 35.75 -29.96
C THR A 78 -10.91 34.27 -30.25
N LYS A 79 -10.53 33.89 -31.46
CA LYS A 79 -10.36 32.47 -31.82
C LYS A 79 -8.90 32.03 -31.87
N LEU A 80 -7.97 32.92 -32.24
CA LEU A 80 -6.56 32.57 -32.44
C LEU A 80 -5.68 32.90 -31.23
N LYS A 81 -5.89 34.05 -30.56
CA LYS A 81 -5.15 34.39 -29.32
C LYS A 81 -5.75 33.75 -28.07
N LEU A 82 -7.07 33.67 -27.99
CA LEU A 82 -7.78 33.04 -26.88
C LEU A 82 -7.96 31.52 -27.06
N GLY A 83 -7.72 30.96 -28.26
CA GLY A 83 -7.85 29.53 -28.56
C GLY A 83 -7.10 28.61 -27.59
N PRO A 84 -5.80 28.82 -27.30
CA PRO A 84 -5.04 27.96 -26.40
C PRO A 84 -5.44 28.07 -24.91
N LEU A 85 -5.95 29.24 -24.50
CA LEU A 85 -6.34 29.53 -23.11
C LEU A 85 -7.80 29.19 -22.82
N ALA A 86 -8.67 29.25 -23.83
CA ALA A 86 -10.08 28.85 -23.74
C ALA A 86 -10.28 27.34 -23.89
N ASP A 87 -9.29 26.60 -24.39
CA ASP A 87 -9.33 25.13 -24.42
C ASP A 87 -9.36 24.50 -23.01
N VAL A 88 -8.88 25.21 -21.99
CA VAL A 88 -9.02 24.78 -20.59
C VAL A 88 -10.49 24.79 -20.15
N ALA A 89 -11.30 25.72 -20.66
CA ALA A 89 -12.75 25.77 -20.39
C ALA A 89 -13.58 24.82 -21.27
N LYS A 90 -13.01 24.36 -22.40
CA LYS A 90 -13.60 23.32 -23.28
C LYS A 90 -13.05 21.92 -23.04
N SER A 91 -12.19 21.72 -22.04
CA SER A 91 -11.76 20.40 -21.57
C SER A 91 -12.91 19.67 -20.87
N ARG A 92 -13.96 19.37 -21.65
CA ARG A 92 -14.58 18.07 -21.57
C ARG A 92 -13.50 17.14 -22.10
N LEU A 93 -12.97 16.29 -21.25
CA LEU A 93 -12.20 15.11 -21.64
C LEU A 93 -13.04 14.32 -22.65
N THR A 94 -13.01 14.71 -23.91
CA THR A 94 -13.65 13.98 -24.99
C THR A 94 -12.68 12.87 -25.35
N VAL A 95 -13.11 11.64 -25.12
CA VAL A 95 -12.44 10.42 -25.57
C VAL A 95 -12.08 10.62 -27.04
N SER A 96 -10.80 10.84 -27.34
CA SER A 96 -10.30 10.86 -28.71
C SER A 96 -10.31 9.42 -29.18
N VAL A 97 -11.38 9.04 -29.87
CA VAL A 97 -11.48 7.73 -30.50
C VAL A 97 -10.31 7.59 -31.49
N ASP A 98 -9.60 6.46 -31.45
CA ASP A 98 -8.53 6.19 -32.42
C ASP A 98 -9.13 6.15 -33.86
N SER A 99 -8.28 6.26 -34.87
CA SER A 99 -8.61 6.13 -36.30
C SER A 99 -9.49 4.92 -36.66
N ASN A 100 -9.55 3.90 -35.79
CA ASN A 100 -10.34 2.68 -35.94
C ASN A 100 -11.70 2.66 -35.21
N GLY A 101 -12.06 3.69 -34.44
CA GLY A 101 -13.35 3.70 -33.73
C GLY A 101 -13.33 3.16 -32.29
N ASP A 102 -12.16 2.71 -31.78
CA ASP A 102 -12.03 2.14 -30.45
C ASP A 102 -11.87 3.21 -29.35
N PRO A 103 -12.44 3.00 -28.14
CA PRO A 103 -12.23 3.88 -27.00
C PRO A 103 -10.73 3.98 -26.69
N SER A 104 -10.26 5.19 -26.42
CA SER A 104 -8.83 5.48 -26.32
C SER A 104 -8.14 4.61 -25.27
N LEU A 105 -6.96 4.06 -25.62
CA LEU A 105 -6.00 3.45 -24.69
C LEU A 105 -5.74 4.30 -23.43
N LEU A 106 -5.99 5.61 -23.52
CA LEU A 106 -5.92 6.55 -22.40
C LEU A 106 -6.97 6.24 -21.31
N LEU A 107 -8.19 5.85 -21.67
CA LEU A 107 -9.23 5.50 -20.71
C LEU A 107 -8.84 4.23 -19.96
N ASP A 108 -8.38 3.20 -20.69
CA ASP A 108 -7.88 1.95 -20.11
C ASP A 108 -6.70 2.21 -19.16
N TYR A 109 -5.76 3.07 -19.58
CA TYR A 109 -4.63 3.48 -18.74
C TYR A 109 -5.10 4.22 -17.48
N ILE A 110 -6.07 5.13 -17.59
CA ILE A 110 -6.61 5.84 -16.42
C ILE A 110 -7.31 4.85 -15.47
N THR A 111 -8.05 3.88 -15.99
CA THR A 111 -8.69 2.84 -15.16
C THR A 111 -7.65 1.98 -14.47
N GLU A 112 -6.58 1.58 -15.16
CA GLU A 112 -5.49 0.78 -14.58
C GLU A 112 -4.76 1.56 -13.46
N VAL A 113 -4.49 2.84 -13.68
CA VAL A 113 -3.88 3.71 -12.66
C VAL A 113 -4.80 3.84 -11.44
N ASN A 114 -6.10 3.99 -11.64
CA ASN A 114 -7.06 4.11 -10.54
C ASN A 114 -7.20 2.81 -9.75
N ASP A 115 -7.25 1.67 -10.44
CA ASP A 115 -7.31 0.35 -9.81
C ASP A 115 -6.03 0.05 -9.02
N SER A 116 -4.87 0.36 -9.60
CA SER A 116 -3.56 0.27 -8.93
C SER A 116 -3.51 1.15 -7.67
N HIS A 117 -4.01 2.38 -7.74
CA HIS A 117 -4.08 3.27 -6.59
C HIS A 117 -4.99 2.71 -5.49
N SER A 118 -6.15 2.17 -5.86
CA SER A 118 -7.08 1.56 -4.92
C SER A 118 -6.46 0.36 -4.21
N LEU A 119 -5.84 -0.56 -4.96
CA LEU A 119 -5.14 -1.73 -4.42
C LEU A 119 -3.97 -1.32 -3.51
N HIS A 120 -3.24 -0.28 -3.86
CA HIS A 120 -2.16 0.23 -3.02
C HIS A 120 -2.68 0.76 -1.67
N MET A 121 -3.77 1.52 -1.68
CA MET A 121 -4.40 2.02 -0.46
C MET A 121 -4.95 0.90 0.41
N GLU A 122 -5.53 -0.14 -0.21
CA GLU A 122 -5.98 -1.34 0.50
C GLU A 122 -4.80 -2.06 1.16
N HIS A 123 -3.70 -2.26 0.44
CA HIS A 123 -2.49 -2.89 0.95
C HIS A 123 -1.90 -2.13 2.15
N VAL A 124 -1.79 -0.79 2.05
CA VAL A 124 -1.33 0.05 3.16
C VAL A 124 -2.26 -0.07 4.38
N ASN A 125 -3.57 -0.12 4.16
CA ASN A 125 -4.56 -0.29 5.23
C ASN A 125 -4.47 -1.68 5.89
N LEU A 126 -4.22 -2.73 5.10
CA LEU A 126 -4.01 -4.11 5.58
C LEU A 126 -2.80 -4.22 6.50
N ILE A 127 -1.68 -3.60 6.12
CA ILE A 127 -0.46 -3.61 6.94
C ILE A 127 -0.59 -2.69 8.17
N GLY A 128 -1.14 -1.50 7.99
CA GLY A 128 -1.16 -0.48 9.04
C GLY A 128 -2.24 -0.69 10.09
N ARG A 129 -3.50 -0.73 9.67
CA ARG A 129 -4.67 -0.70 10.57
C ARG A 129 -5.26 -2.06 10.85
N LEU A 130 -5.24 -2.95 9.86
CA LEU A 130 -5.86 -4.28 9.95
C LEU A 130 -4.84 -5.39 10.24
N SER A 131 -3.58 -5.05 10.51
CA SER A 131 -2.59 -6.06 10.89
C SER A 131 -2.92 -6.65 12.26
N SER A 132 -2.91 -7.98 12.32
CA SER A 132 -3.03 -8.73 13.56
C SER A 132 -1.65 -9.16 14.00
N LYS A 133 -1.27 -8.81 15.23
CA LYS A 133 -0.03 -9.29 15.84
C LYS A 133 -0.31 -10.58 16.61
N PHE A 134 0.70 -11.45 16.72
CA PHE A 134 0.63 -12.59 17.64
C PHE A 134 0.49 -12.11 19.09
N SER A 135 -0.16 -12.90 19.92
CA SER A 135 -0.31 -12.61 21.36
C SER A 135 1.07 -12.45 22.00
N ASP A 136 1.21 -11.39 22.79
CA ASP A 136 2.48 -10.95 23.37
C ASP A 136 3.27 -12.07 24.07
N SER A 137 4.53 -12.24 23.68
CA SER A 137 5.47 -13.25 24.21
C SER A 137 5.85 -13.00 25.68
N ALA A 138 5.36 -11.91 26.28
CA ALA A 138 5.51 -11.62 27.70
C ALA A 138 4.95 -12.73 28.63
N VAL A 139 4.13 -13.67 28.12
CA VAL A 139 3.69 -14.88 28.85
C VAL A 139 4.62 -16.08 28.62
N SER A 140 5.48 -16.04 27.60
CA SER A 140 6.45 -17.08 27.25
C SER A 140 7.85 -16.85 27.84
N SER A 141 8.19 -15.64 28.30
CA SER A 141 9.55 -15.30 28.73
C SER A 141 9.84 -15.53 30.22
N SER A 142 9.17 -16.49 30.86
CA SER A 142 9.62 -16.96 32.17
C SER A 142 10.42 -18.25 32.03
N LYS A 143 11.74 -18.07 31.86
CA LYS A 143 12.84 -19.02 32.07
C LYS A 143 13.14 -20.05 30.96
N ASP A 144 14.40 -19.99 30.54
CA ASP A 144 15.19 -21.07 29.94
C ASP A 144 14.82 -21.53 28.51
N SER A 145 15.02 -20.65 27.53
CA SER A 145 15.04 -21.02 26.10
C SER A 145 16.35 -21.69 25.64
N SER A 146 17.29 -22.00 26.53
CA SER A 146 18.58 -22.58 26.12
C SER A 146 18.56 -24.09 25.83
N ASN A 147 17.41 -24.78 25.96
CA ASN A 147 17.43 -26.25 25.95
C ASN A 147 16.20 -27.00 25.39
N THR A 148 15.41 -26.40 24.49
CA THR A 148 14.38 -27.17 23.77
C THR A 148 14.85 -27.49 22.35
N GLY A 149 15.16 -28.77 22.13
CA GLY A 149 15.59 -29.31 20.85
C GLY A 149 14.62 -29.01 19.72
N ALA A 150 15.18 -28.68 18.56
CA ALA A 150 14.47 -28.35 17.33
C ALA A 150 13.36 -27.31 17.55
N GLU A 151 13.75 -26.12 18.01
CA GLU A 151 12.91 -24.93 17.97
C GLU A 151 12.41 -24.76 16.53
N PHE A 152 11.13 -25.06 16.33
CA PHE A 152 10.47 -24.76 15.08
C PHE A 152 10.50 -23.25 14.95
N ASP A 153 11.35 -22.81 14.03
CA ASP A 153 11.61 -21.41 13.82
C ASP A 153 10.40 -20.80 13.11
N LEU A 154 9.48 -20.26 13.91
CA LEU A 154 8.27 -19.59 13.43
C LEU A 154 8.64 -18.40 12.53
N GLU A 155 9.79 -17.76 12.76
CA GLU A 155 10.30 -16.68 11.91
C GLU A 155 10.60 -17.23 10.51
N LYS A 156 11.29 -18.37 10.38
CA LYS A 156 11.52 -19.00 9.07
C LYS A 156 10.24 -19.40 8.32
N VAL A 157 9.17 -19.72 9.03
CA VAL A 157 7.86 -20.04 8.43
C VAL A 157 7.18 -18.76 7.94
N LEU A 158 7.28 -17.68 8.71
CA LEU A 158 6.76 -16.37 8.31
C LEU A 158 7.57 -15.77 7.14
N ASP A 159 8.90 -15.90 7.16
CA ASP A 159 9.78 -15.49 6.05
C ASP A 159 9.45 -16.25 4.76
N ALA A 160 9.12 -17.54 4.87
CA ALA A 160 8.70 -18.34 3.72
C ALA A 160 7.31 -17.93 3.18
N TYR A 161 6.47 -17.29 4.00
CA TYR A 161 5.19 -16.73 3.57
C TYR A 161 5.35 -15.43 2.79
N GLU A 162 6.35 -14.60 3.15
CA GLU A 162 6.66 -13.34 2.44
C GLU A 162 7.48 -13.54 1.16
N ALA A 163 7.93 -14.76 0.86
CA ALA A 163 8.74 -15.04 -0.31
C ALA A 163 7.99 -14.73 -1.62
N GLU A 164 8.64 -13.97 -2.50
CA GLU A 164 8.13 -13.33 -3.73
C GLU A 164 7.52 -14.29 -4.78
N ASN A 165 7.68 -15.61 -4.60
CA ASN A 165 7.22 -16.65 -5.53
C ASN A 165 6.32 -17.72 -4.88
N SER A 166 5.67 -17.41 -3.76
CA SER A 166 4.81 -18.36 -3.05
C SER A 166 3.56 -18.68 -3.88
N SER A 167 3.49 -19.89 -4.44
CA SER A 167 2.30 -20.37 -5.12
C SER A 167 1.18 -20.65 -4.10
N PRO A 168 -0.10 -20.65 -4.48
CA PRO A 168 -1.20 -21.00 -3.56
C PRO A 168 -1.08 -22.43 -2.99
N GLN A 169 -0.29 -23.30 -3.62
CA GLN A 169 0.01 -24.62 -3.07
C GLN A 169 1.07 -24.56 -1.97
N ASP A 170 2.04 -23.65 -2.08
CA ASP A 170 3.10 -23.48 -1.09
C ASP A 170 2.56 -22.87 0.21
N THR A 171 1.60 -21.94 0.10
CA THR A 171 0.91 -21.38 1.27
C THR A 171 0.06 -22.42 2.02
N GLU A 172 -0.60 -23.33 1.30
CA GLU A 172 -1.32 -24.47 1.88
C GLU A 172 -0.37 -25.47 2.58
N GLN A 173 0.80 -25.74 2.00
CA GLN A 173 1.82 -26.58 2.65
C GLN A 173 2.36 -25.93 3.92
N LEU A 174 2.61 -24.62 3.89
CA LEU A 174 3.07 -23.86 5.04
C LEU A 174 2.04 -23.88 6.18
N LYS A 175 0.76 -23.74 5.84
CA LYS A 175 -0.36 -23.85 6.79
C LYS A 175 -0.43 -25.22 7.45
N ARG A 176 -0.25 -26.31 6.69
CA ARG A 176 -0.19 -27.68 7.26
C ARG A 176 0.98 -27.83 8.21
N ARG A 177 2.16 -27.36 7.82
CA ARG A 177 3.36 -27.39 8.65
C ARG A 177 3.17 -26.63 9.97
N LEU A 178 2.48 -25.50 9.94
CA LEU A 178 2.16 -24.71 11.13
C LEU A 178 1.14 -25.43 12.05
N LEU A 179 0.14 -26.10 11.48
CA LEU A 179 -0.80 -26.93 12.23
C LEU A 179 -0.11 -28.12 12.90
N ASP A 180 0.73 -28.83 12.16
CA ASP A 180 1.51 -29.96 12.69
C ASP A 180 2.42 -29.52 13.84
N TRP A 181 3.02 -28.33 13.72
CA TRP A 181 3.81 -27.75 14.81
C TRP A 181 2.95 -27.44 16.04
N ILE A 182 1.82 -26.78 15.87
CA ILE A 182 0.89 -26.48 16.98
C ILE A 182 0.46 -27.75 17.70
N ASP A 183 0.16 -28.81 16.95
CA ASP A 183 -0.28 -30.08 17.53
C ASP A 183 0.87 -30.81 18.23
N SER A 184 2.09 -30.74 17.70
CA SER A 184 3.28 -31.24 18.39
C SER A 184 3.50 -30.55 19.76
N LEU A 185 3.27 -29.22 19.81
CA LEU A 185 3.43 -28.43 21.03
C LEU A 185 2.34 -28.77 22.06
N LYS A 186 1.08 -28.95 21.62
CA LYS A 186 -0.02 -29.41 22.49
C LYS A 186 0.27 -30.80 23.05
N MET A 187 0.75 -31.72 22.23
CA MET A 187 1.06 -33.09 22.67
C MET A 187 2.21 -33.12 23.66
N ASN A 188 3.29 -32.36 23.41
CA ASN A 188 4.40 -32.23 24.36
C ASN A 188 3.95 -31.61 25.68
N LYS A 189 3.17 -30.53 25.64
CA LYS A 189 2.61 -29.91 26.85
C LYS A 189 1.73 -30.88 27.65
N ALA A 190 0.87 -31.64 26.96
CA ALA A 190 0.03 -32.65 27.60
C ALA A 190 0.88 -33.76 28.23
N ARG A 191 1.89 -34.25 27.52
CA ARG A 191 2.83 -35.28 28.02
C ARG A 191 3.52 -34.81 29.30
N TYR A 192 4.15 -33.63 29.29
CA TYR A 192 4.85 -33.12 30.47
C TYR A 192 3.89 -32.79 31.62
N SER A 193 2.68 -32.29 31.32
CA SER A 193 1.67 -32.05 32.35
C SER A 193 1.23 -33.34 33.04
N LEU A 194 1.03 -34.43 32.28
CA LEU A 194 0.65 -35.73 32.84
C LEU A 194 1.80 -36.36 33.63
N GLU A 195 3.01 -36.32 33.09
CA GLU A 195 4.21 -36.82 33.78
C GLU A 195 4.43 -36.09 35.11
N ASN A 196 4.29 -34.76 35.12
CA ASN A 196 4.43 -33.99 36.36
C ASN A 196 3.32 -34.32 37.37
N GLN A 197 2.07 -34.40 36.91
CA GLN A 197 0.93 -34.64 37.80
C GLN A 197 0.90 -36.04 38.40
N TYR A 198 1.29 -37.06 37.66
CA TYR A 198 1.17 -38.45 38.09
C TYR A 198 2.52 -39.03 38.54
N ILE A 199 3.56 -38.92 37.73
CA ILE A 199 4.84 -39.58 38.00
C ILE A 199 5.63 -38.81 39.06
N LEU A 200 5.85 -37.50 38.84
CA LEU A 200 6.63 -36.69 39.78
C LEU A 200 5.89 -36.52 41.12
N ARG A 201 4.58 -36.32 41.07
CA ARG A 201 3.77 -36.21 42.30
C ARG A 201 3.80 -37.49 43.14
N ASP A 202 3.70 -38.66 42.52
CA ASP A 202 3.70 -39.92 43.27
C ASP A 202 5.10 -40.28 43.76
N MET A 203 6.16 -39.98 42.98
CA MET A 203 7.53 -40.06 43.48
C MET A 203 7.76 -39.14 44.67
N LEU A 204 7.26 -37.90 44.63
CA LEU A 204 7.40 -36.94 45.72
C LEU A 204 6.64 -37.39 46.97
N LYS A 205 5.46 -37.98 46.81
CA LYS A 205 4.72 -38.60 47.93
C LYS A 205 5.52 -39.74 48.57
N LYS A 206 6.07 -40.64 47.75
CA LYS A 206 6.89 -41.75 48.23
C LYS A 206 8.16 -41.27 48.94
N LEU A 207 8.86 -40.31 48.35
CA LEU A 207 10.03 -39.69 48.98
C LEU A 207 9.66 -39.02 50.31
N THR A 208 8.51 -38.36 50.38
CA THR A 208 8.03 -37.72 51.61
C THR A 208 7.69 -38.76 52.68
N SER A 209 7.08 -39.89 52.33
CA SER A 209 6.82 -40.98 53.28
C SER A 209 8.13 -41.61 53.78
N ASP A 210 9.09 -41.83 52.88
CA ASP A 210 10.39 -42.36 53.23
C ASP A 210 11.11 -41.39 54.18
N VAL A 211 11.16 -40.09 53.86
CA VAL A 211 11.75 -39.07 54.75
C VAL A 211 11.05 -39.00 56.11
N MET A 212 9.71 -39.13 56.16
CA MET A 212 8.99 -39.23 57.44
C MET A 212 9.37 -40.47 58.24
N GLN A 213 9.50 -41.63 57.59
CA GLN A 213 9.93 -42.86 58.23
C GLN A 213 11.36 -42.75 58.75
N TRP A 214 12.27 -42.15 57.97
CA TRP A 214 13.65 -41.90 58.38
C TRP A 214 13.70 -40.93 59.57
N ARG A 215 12.87 -39.88 59.57
CA ARG A 215 12.72 -38.98 60.72
C ARG A 215 12.24 -39.73 61.96
N GLN A 216 11.23 -40.58 61.83
CA GLN A 216 10.70 -41.36 62.95
C GLN A 216 11.73 -42.38 63.47
N ASN A 217 12.49 -43.02 62.59
CA ASN A 217 13.58 -43.90 62.96
C ASN A 217 14.69 -43.14 63.67
N TYR A 218 15.06 -41.96 63.17
CA TYR A 218 16.03 -41.09 63.80
C TYR A 218 15.56 -40.65 65.19
N GLU A 219 14.31 -40.18 65.32
CA GLU A 219 13.70 -39.81 66.60
C GLU A 219 13.61 -41.02 67.54
N SER A 220 13.37 -42.23 67.04
CA SER A 220 13.41 -43.46 67.82
C SER A 220 14.82 -43.77 68.33
N VAL A 221 15.85 -43.60 67.50
CA VAL A 221 17.26 -43.79 67.90
C VAL A 221 17.68 -42.70 68.88
N GLU A 222 17.28 -41.46 68.64
CA GLU A 222 17.50 -40.32 69.53
C GLU A 222 16.82 -40.54 70.88
N ASN A 223 15.56 -40.96 70.92
CA ASN A 223 14.87 -41.33 72.16
C ASN A 223 15.51 -42.55 72.84
N MET A 224 16.08 -43.49 72.08
CA MET A 224 16.83 -44.61 72.67
C MET A 224 18.18 -44.16 73.26
N MET A 225 18.83 -43.15 72.69
CA MET A 225 20.13 -42.64 73.15
C MET A 225 19.99 -41.59 74.25
N PHE A 226 18.95 -40.76 74.19
CA PHE A 226 18.78 -39.52 74.98
C PHE A 226 17.43 -39.41 75.69
N GLY A 227 16.46 -40.28 75.38
CA GLY A 227 15.12 -40.27 75.97
C GLY A 227 15.11 -40.78 77.42
N GLY A 228 15.25 -39.86 78.36
CA GLY A 228 14.53 -39.84 79.65
C GLY A 228 14.74 -40.97 80.68
N THR A 229 15.60 -41.98 80.46
CA THR A 229 15.87 -42.99 81.48
C THR A 229 17.37 -43.24 81.68
N GLN A 230 17.84 -43.16 82.93
CA GLN A 230 19.25 -43.34 83.33
C GLN A 230 19.86 -44.69 82.91
N ASN A 231 19.05 -45.68 82.50
CA ASN A 231 19.49 -47.00 82.09
C ASN A 231 19.50 -47.21 80.56
N SER A 232 19.09 -46.22 79.75
CA SER A 232 18.93 -46.39 78.29
C SER A 232 20.26 -46.60 77.57
N ILE A 233 21.27 -45.77 77.88
CA ILE A 233 22.63 -45.90 77.30
C ILE A 233 23.30 -47.23 77.72
N VAL A 234 23.04 -47.69 78.94
CA VAL A 234 23.57 -48.97 79.44
C VAL A 234 22.89 -50.15 78.73
N GLN A 235 21.59 -50.07 78.45
CA GLN A 235 20.86 -51.09 77.70
C GLN A 235 21.21 -51.11 76.20
N THR A 236 21.48 -49.95 75.59
CA THR A 236 21.95 -49.90 74.19
C THR A 236 23.36 -50.45 74.05
N LEU A 237 24.27 -50.12 74.98
CA LEU A 237 25.60 -50.73 75.05
C LEU A 237 25.50 -52.26 75.24
N GLN A 238 24.65 -52.75 76.15
CA GLN A 238 24.43 -54.19 76.32
C GLN A 238 23.82 -54.88 75.09
N LYS A 239 22.93 -54.21 74.34
CA LYS A 239 22.39 -54.75 73.07
C LYS A 239 23.46 -54.79 71.98
N ILE A 240 24.31 -53.77 71.88
CA ILE A 240 25.46 -53.76 70.96
C ILE A 240 26.45 -54.86 71.34
N GLU A 241 26.70 -55.06 72.64
CA GLU A 241 27.59 -56.11 73.15
C GLU A 241 27.03 -57.52 72.86
N LYS A 242 25.71 -57.71 72.89
CA LYS A 242 25.03 -58.94 72.47
C LYS A 242 24.99 -59.16 70.96
N LEU A 243 25.01 -58.10 70.15
CA LEU A 243 25.03 -58.18 68.68
C LEU A 243 26.44 -58.40 68.11
N ARG A 244 27.48 -58.04 68.86
CA ARG A 244 28.90 -58.25 68.52
C ARG A 244 29.26 -59.71 68.18
N PRO A 245 28.86 -60.74 68.96
CA PRO A 245 29.14 -62.13 68.61
C PRO A 245 28.39 -62.61 67.37
N SER A 246 27.18 -62.11 67.11
CA SER A 246 26.43 -62.44 65.88
C SER A 246 27.03 -61.81 64.62
N LEU A 247 27.66 -60.63 64.69
CA LEU A 247 28.41 -60.05 63.57
C LEU A 247 29.76 -60.75 63.33
N GLN A 248 30.40 -61.24 64.39
CA GLN A 248 31.63 -62.04 64.26
C GLN A 248 31.36 -63.45 63.72
N ALA A 249 30.18 -64.02 63.99
CA ALA A 249 29.75 -65.29 63.42
C ALA A 249 29.37 -65.17 61.92
N SER A 250 28.81 -64.04 61.48
CA SER A 250 28.52 -63.81 60.05
C SER A 250 29.76 -63.48 59.22
N ALA A 251 30.84 -62.98 59.84
CA ALA A 251 32.10 -62.71 59.16
C ALA A 251 32.96 -63.97 58.92
N SER A 252 32.64 -65.10 59.58
CA SER A 252 33.32 -66.39 59.36
C SER A 252 32.64 -67.30 58.33
N ASP A 253 31.45 -66.94 57.84
CA ASP A 253 30.66 -67.74 56.89
C ASP A 253 30.78 -67.26 55.42
N GLU A 254 31.53 -66.18 55.15
CA GLU A 254 31.81 -65.67 53.80
C GLU A 254 33.09 -66.23 53.16
N ASP A 255 33.78 -67.19 53.81
CA ASP A 255 35.00 -67.84 53.29
C ASP A 255 34.75 -69.29 52.83
N VAL A 256 33.55 -69.59 52.30
CA VAL A 256 33.24 -70.90 51.69
C VAL A 256 32.96 -70.76 50.19
N GLU A 257 33.99 -71.11 49.42
CA GLU A 257 34.01 -71.72 48.08
C GLU A 257 33.13 -71.10 46.97
N MET A 258 33.76 -70.23 46.18
CA MET A 258 33.47 -70.12 44.74
C MET A 258 34.09 -71.33 44.01
N THR A 259 33.27 -72.33 43.71
CA THR A 259 33.48 -73.31 42.61
C THR A 259 32.17 -73.55 41.88
#